data_AF-A0A2V5LLV3-F1
#
_entry.id   AF-A0A2V5LLV3-F1
#
_cell.length_a   1.000
_cell.length_b   1.000
_cell.length_c   1.000
_cell.angle_alpha   90.00
_cell.angle_beta   90.00
_cell.angle_gamma   90.00
#
_symmetry.space_group_name_H-M   'P 1'
#
loop_
_entity.id
_entity.type
_entity.pdbx_description
1 polymer ?
#
loop_
_entity_poly.entity_id
_entity_poly.type
_entity_poly.pdbx_seq_one_letter_code
_entity_poly.pdbx_strand_id
1 'polypeptide(L)'
;MTKQQHPRIPTCTYRLQFNRWFTFSQARQIVSYLGALGVSDVYASPYFQASPDSLHGYDITDHNKLNTAIGSRADYDAWIAELHAHSIGQVLDFVPNHVGIADSRNVWWMAVLENGLSSRYAPYFDIDWQPRKFDLRDKVLLPILSDQYGRVLERGELQLWFEEGTFYLLYGERTLPIAPGTYRYVLGIALQNLAEHGGEDFYAELQSILTALEYLPKRTETDPKRITERIREREIIKRRLERLCAEAPQVQQAIEKALAQINGKAGDARSFDTLDELLNAQSYRLAFWRVAAEEINYRRFF
;
A
#
# COMPACT_ATOMS: atom_id res chain seq x y z
N MET A 1 35.42 35.73 11.91
CA MET A 1 36.05 34.39 11.92
C MET A 1 34.96 33.36 12.16
N THR A 2 34.42 32.76 11.09
CA THR A 2 33.56 31.57 11.20
C THR A 2 34.42 30.45 11.77
N LYS A 3 34.15 30.03 13.02
CA LYS A 3 34.77 28.82 13.59
C LYS A 3 34.50 27.69 12.60
N GLN A 4 35.55 27.09 12.05
CA GLN A 4 35.42 25.80 11.37
C GLN A 4 34.83 24.84 12.40
N GLN A 5 33.55 24.55 12.29
CA GLN A 5 32.92 23.49 13.07
C GLN A 5 33.49 22.18 12.54
N HIS A 6 34.41 21.60 13.30
CA HIS A 6 34.81 20.22 13.06
C HIS A 6 33.57 19.33 13.18
N PRO A 7 33.42 18.32 12.31
CA PRO A 7 32.30 17.38 12.39
C PRO A 7 32.29 16.72 13.77
N ARG A 8 31.10 16.54 14.36
CA ARG A 8 30.96 15.80 15.61
C ARG A 8 31.37 14.35 15.37
N ILE A 9 32.33 13.86 16.14
CA ILE A 9 32.77 12.46 16.10
C ILE A 9 32.33 11.81 17.41
N PRO A 10 31.41 10.83 17.37
CA PRO A 10 31.02 10.10 18.56
C PRO A 10 32.21 9.38 19.20
N THR A 11 32.35 9.48 20.52
CA THR A 11 33.38 8.76 21.30
C THR A 11 32.80 7.55 22.03
N CYS A 12 31.52 7.59 22.40
CA CYS A 12 30.80 6.48 23.02
C CYS A 12 29.32 6.53 22.60
N THR A 13 28.85 5.47 21.94
CA THR A 13 27.46 5.36 21.49
C THR A 13 26.64 4.46 22.40
N TYR A 14 25.39 4.84 22.67
CA TYR A 14 24.42 4.01 23.39
C TYR A 14 23.20 3.71 22.52
N ARG A 15 22.95 2.43 22.22
CA ARG A 15 21.85 2.01 21.32
C ARG A 15 20.49 2.11 22.01
N LEU A 16 19.58 2.87 21.41
CA LEU A 16 18.17 2.96 21.80
C LEU A 16 17.28 2.25 20.77
N GLN A 17 16.44 1.34 21.24
CA GLN A 17 15.51 0.57 20.42
C GLN A 17 14.11 1.17 20.57
N PHE A 18 13.74 2.05 19.64
CA PHE A 18 12.44 2.69 19.63
C PHE A 18 11.34 1.76 19.13
N ASN A 19 10.20 1.79 19.83
CA ASN A 19 8.96 1.12 19.46
C ASN A 19 7.83 1.68 20.35
N ARG A 20 6.63 1.10 20.27
CA ARG A 20 5.47 1.53 21.06
C ARG A 20 5.63 1.49 22.59
N TRP A 21 6.59 0.72 23.10
CA TRP A 21 6.87 0.61 24.54
C TRP A 21 8.06 1.46 24.99
N PHE A 22 8.92 1.87 24.05
CA PHE A 22 10.04 2.77 24.29
C PHE A 22 10.00 3.91 23.27
N THR A 23 9.26 4.96 23.63
CA THR A 23 8.97 6.16 22.81
C THR A 23 10.03 7.25 22.99
N PHE A 24 9.94 8.34 22.22
CA PHE A 24 10.73 9.55 22.47
C PHE A 24 10.57 10.08 23.90
N SER A 25 9.36 9.98 24.47
CA SER A 25 9.10 10.41 25.83
C SER A 25 9.81 9.55 26.88
N GLN A 26 9.88 8.23 26.71
CA GLN A 26 10.70 7.38 27.60
C GLN A 26 12.19 7.59 27.37
N ALA A 27 12.64 7.74 26.13
CA ALA A 27 14.03 8.04 25.82
C ALA A 27 14.49 9.35 26.45
N ARG A 28 13.63 10.37 26.51
CA ARG A 28 13.89 11.63 27.20
C ARG A 28 14.15 11.47 28.69
N GLN A 29 13.40 10.59 29.37
CA GLN A 29 13.53 10.40 30.82
C GLN A 29 14.90 9.83 31.24
N ILE A 30 15.60 9.14 30.34
CA ILE A 30 16.90 8.53 30.65
C ILE A 30 18.10 9.39 30.25
N VAL A 31 17.91 10.55 29.60
CA VAL A 31 19.01 11.35 29.06
C VAL A 31 19.99 11.80 30.14
N SER A 32 19.50 12.23 31.30
CA SER A 32 20.36 12.63 32.43
C SER A 32 21.22 11.46 32.94
N TYR A 33 20.65 10.26 32.98
CA TYR A 33 21.39 9.04 33.29
C TYR A 33 22.46 8.74 32.24
N LEU A 34 22.15 8.85 30.94
CA LEU A 34 23.13 8.64 29.87
C LEU A 34 24.28 9.65 29.95
N GLY A 35 23.99 10.91 30.29
CA GLY A 35 24.99 11.94 30.53
C GLY A 35 25.90 11.59 31.71
N ALA A 36 25.33 11.17 32.83
CA ALA A 36 26.09 10.74 34.01
C ALA A 36 26.95 9.48 33.75
N LEU A 37 26.48 8.58 32.87
CA LEU A 37 27.22 7.40 32.42
C LEU A 37 28.41 7.77 31.52
N GLY A 38 28.42 8.96 30.92
CA GLY A 38 29.47 9.42 30.00
C GLY A 38 29.21 9.11 28.53
N VAL A 39 27.97 8.81 28.15
CA VAL A 39 27.57 8.60 26.75
C VAL A 39 27.76 9.90 25.97
N SER A 40 28.44 9.84 24.83
CA SER A 40 28.60 11.00 23.95
C SER A 40 27.42 11.12 22.99
N ASP A 41 26.92 10.01 22.46
CA ASP A 41 25.89 10.01 21.42
C ASP A 41 24.91 8.85 21.61
N VAL A 42 23.63 9.10 21.39
CA VAL A 42 22.66 8.02 21.26
C VAL A 42 22.73 7.45 19.85
N TYR A 43 22.79 6.12 19.73
CA TYR A 43 22.57 5.43 18.47
C TYR A 43 21.09 5.04 18.40
N ALA A 44 20.28 5.80 17.68
CA ALA A 44 18.85 5.57 17.57
C ALA A 44 18.54 4.51 16.51
N SER A 45 17.69 3.54 16.84
CA SER A 45 17.04 2.69 15.83
C SER A 45 16.19 3.52 14.86
N PRO A 46 15.77 2.94 13.72
CA PRO A 46 14.88 3.64 12.80
C PRO A 46 13.59 4.06 13.52
N TYR A 47 13.17 5.28 13.28
CA TYR A 47 11.93 5.85 13.86
C TYR A 47 11.05 6.55 12.82
N PHE A 48 11.33 6.33 11.53
CA PHE A 48 10.42 6.71 10.46
C PHE A 48 9.20 5.79 10.46
N GLN A 49 8.10 6.25 9.85
CA GLN A 49 6.83 5.54 9.86
C GLN A 49 7.02 4.10 9.38
N ALA A 50 6.64 3.16 10.24
CA ALA A 50 6.59 1.72 9.98
C ALA A 50 5.25 1.17 10.51
N SER A 51 5.08 -0.15 10.51
CA SER A 51 3.93 -0.77 11.19
C SER A 51 3.91 -0.39 12.69
N PRO A 52 2.74 -0.11 13.32
CA PRO A 52 2.57 0.16 14.74
C PRO A 52 2.98 -1.02 15.61
N ASP A 53 2.89 -2.23 15.04
CA ASP A 53 3.33 -3.45 15.69
C ASP A 53 4.82 -3.73 15.46
N SER A 54 5.50 -2.94 14.63
CA SER A 54 6.93 -3.04 14.42
C SER A 54 7.67 -2.68 15.70
N LEU A 55 8.50 -3.61 16.15
CA LEU A 55 9.36 -3.45 17.32
C LEU A 55 10.77 -2.98 16.96
N HIS A 56 11.08 -2.90 15.66
CA HIS A 56 12.43 -2.68 15.15
C HIS A 56 12.53 -1.52 14.15
N GLY A 57 11.45 -1.16 13.44
CA GLY A 57 11.38 0.01 12.56
C GLY A 57 12.05 -0.13 11.18
N TYR A 58 12.54 -1.32 10.82
CA TYR A 58 13.19 -1.56 9.51
C TYR A 58 12.20 -1.72 8.34
N ASP A 59 10.94 -2.01 8.64
CA ASP A 59 9.81 -2.14 7.73
C ASP A 59 9.15 -0.78 7.44
N ILE A 60 9.96 0.20 7.02
CA ILE A 60 9.52 1.58 6.79
C ILE A 60 8.45 1.65 5.71
N THR A 61 7.34 2.33 5.98
CA THR A 61 6.26 2.60 5.02
C THR A 61 6.26 4.03 4.49
N ASP A 62 6.84 5.00 5.21
CA ASP A 62 7.00 6.39 4.76
C ASP A 62 8.24 7.05 5.38
N HIS A 63 9.24 7.33 4.56
CA HIS A 63 10.49 8.00 4.98
C HIS A 63 10.30 9.48 5.35
N ASN A 64 9.16 10.09 5.03
CA ASN A 64 8.91 11.52 5.26
C ASN A 64 8.16 11.80 6.56
N LYS A 65 7.86 10.77 7.35
CA LYS A 65 7.08 10.88 8.58
C LYS A 65 7.75 10.14 9.72
N LEU A 66 7.67 10.71 10.92
CA LEU A 66 8.01 9.99 12.16
C LEU A 66 6.93 8.94 12.44
N ASN A 67 7.32 7.82 13.04
CA ASN A 67 6.38 6.79 13.42
C ASN A 67 5.47 7.26 14.55
N THR A 68 4.17 7.35 14.27
CA THR A 68 3.17 7.78 15.26
C THR A 68 3.07 6.85 16.47
N ALA A 69 3.49 5.58 16.37
CA ALA A 69 3.58 4.67 17.51
C ALA A 69 4.77 4.99 18.45
N ILE A 70 5.79 5.71 17.97
CA ILE A 70 6.97 6.11 18.75
C ILE A 70 6.79 7.52 19.33
N GLY A 71 5.95 8.37 18.74
CA GLY A 71 5.60 9.67 19.31
C GLY A 71 5.35 10.73 18.24
N SER A 72 4.93 11.91 18.71
CA SER A 72 4.70 13.07 17.86
C SER A 72 6.00 13.80 17.51
N ARG A 73 5.91 14.76 16.59
CA ARG A 73 7.02 15.67 16.31
C ARG A 73 7.43 16.48 17.55
N ALA A 74 6.47 16.87 18.39
CA ALA A 74 6.76 17.58 19.63
C ALA A 74 7.52 16.70 20.64
N ASP A 75 7.18 15.41 20.74
CA ASP A 75 7.91 14.47 21.60
C ASP A 75 9.35 14.28 21.13
N TYR A 76 9.56 14.18 19.81
CA TYR A 76 10.89 14.13 19.20
C TYR A 76 11.70 15.40 19.50
N ASP A 77 11.13 16.57 19.24
CA ASP A 77 11.83 17.84 19.45
C ASP A 77 12.18 18.04 20.94
N ALA A 78 11.30 17.62 21.87
CA ALA A 78 11.56 17.65 23.30
C ALA A 78 12.70 16.68 23.72
N TRP A 79 12.77 15.50 23.11
CA TRP A 79 13.87 14.56 23.34
C TRP A 79 15.21 15.09 22.80
N ILE A 80 15.21 15.66 21.60
CA ILE A 80 16.41 16.29 21.01
C ILE A 80 16.90 17.47 21.86
N ALA A 81 15.99 18.30 22.36
CA ALA A 81 16.34 19.39 23.26
C ALA A 81 17.02 18.89 24.54
N GLU A 82 16.52 17.80 25.12
CA GLU A 82 17.11 17.18 26.32
C GLU A 82 18.52 16.62 26.05
N LEU A 83 18.72 15.95 24.91
CA LEU A 83 20.05 15.47 24.48
C LEU A 83 21.03 16.64 24.37
N HIS A 84 20.63 17.72 23.70
CA HIS A 84 21.46 18.91 23.53
C HIS A 84 21.79 19.58 24.88
N ALA A 85 20.84 19.64 25.82
CA ALA A 85 21.09 20.16 27.16
C ALA A 85 22.20 19.38 27.91
N HIS A 86 22.37 18.10 27.58
CA HIS A 86 23.42 17.23 28.12
C HIS A 86 24.65 17.10 27.20
N SER A 87 24.73 17.89 26.12
CA SER A 87 25.79 17.79 25.09
C SER A 87 25.89 16.43 24.40
N ILE A 88 24.81 15.64 24.45
CA ILE A 88 24.70 14.34 23.80
C ILE A 88 24.22 14.54 22.36
N GLY A 89 24.88 13.88 21.42
CA GLY A 89 24.49 13.89 20.00
C GLY A 89 23.70 12.66 19.62
N GLN A 90 23.42 12.51 18.33
CA GLN A 90 22.61 11.42 17.80
C GLN A 90 23.23 10.85 16.53
N VAL A 91 23.28 9.52 16.47
CA VAL A 91 23.50 8.74 15.25
C VAL A 91 22.20 8.03 14.91
N LEU A 92 21.67 8.24 13.71
CA LEU A 92 20.44 7.59 13.26
C LEU A 92 20.75 6.38 12.40
N ASP A 93 20.15 5.25 12.75
CA ASP A 93 20.04 4.07 11.90
C ASP A 93 19.06 4.34 10.75
N PHE A 94 19.58 4.32 9.52
CA PHE A 94 18.81 4.65 8.32
C PHE A 94 18.74 3.44 7.38
N VAL A 95 17.56 3.21 6.80
CA VAL A 95 17.27 2.03 5.97
C VAL A 95 17.02 2.47 4.52
N PRO A 96 18.06 2.60 3.68
CA PRO A 96 17.91 3.05 2.30
C PRO A 96 17.55 1.93 1.31
N ASN A 97 17.80 0.67 1.68
CA ASN A 97 17.75 -0.44 0.72
C ASN A 97 16.33 -0.92 0.40
N HIS A 98 15.42 -0.86 1.38
CA HIS A 98 14.11 -1.51 1.32
C HIS A 98 13.06 -0.76 2.13
N VAL A 99 11.79 -1.10 1.89
CA VAL A 99 10.60 -0.59 2.59
C VAL A 99 9.68 -1.76 2.97
N GLY A 100 8.85 -1.57 3.99
CA GLY A 100 7.83 -2.54 4.40
C GLY A 100 6.68 -2.58 3.39
N ILE A 101 6.37 -3.77 2.85
CA ILE A 101 5.29 -3.98 1.86
C ILE A 101 4.09 -4.75 2.41
N ALA A 102 4.18 -5.24 3.65
CA ALA A 102 3.12 -6.02 4.29
C ALA A 102 1.92 -5.16 4.70
N ASP A 103 2.13 -3.85 4.81
CA ASP A 103 1.18 -2.87 5.32
C ASP A 103 0.67 -1.97 4.19
N SER A 104 -0.65 -1.76 4.12
CA SER A 104 -1.29 -0.92 3.10
C SER A 104 -0.94 0.57 3.22
N ARG A 105 -0.35 1.01 4.33
CA ARG A 105 0.16 2.38 4.49
C ARG A 105 1.37 2.69 3.63
N ASN A 106 2.04 1.68 3.06
CA ASN A 106 3.03 1.93 2.02
C ASN A 106 2.32 2.34 0.72
N VAL A 107 2.02 3.65 0.63
CA VAL A 107 1.30 4.23 -0.50
C VAL A 107 2.06 4.09 -1.82
N TRP A 108 3.39 3.95 -1.79
CA TRP A 108 4.19 3.71 -2.99
C TRP A 108 3.95 2.30 -3.52
N TRP A 109 3.99 1.30 -2.64
CA TRP A 109 3.72 -0.10 -3.00
C TRP A 109 2.28 -0.27 -3.47
N MET A 110 1.31 0.28 -2.73
CA MET A 110 -0.10 0.23 -3.14
C MET A 110 -0.34 0.88 -4.51
N ALA A 111 0.31 2.00 -4.80
CA ALA A 111 0.23 2.62 -6.12
C ALA A 111 0.84 1.74 -7.23
N VAL A 112 1.91 0.98 -6.95
CA VAL A 112 2.46 -0.01 -7.90
C VAL A 112 1.46 -1.16 -8.10
N LEU A 113 0.88 -1.71 -7.04
CA LEU A 113 -0.13 -2.78 -7.17
C LEU A 113 -1.40 -2.34 -7.89
N GLU A 114 -1.77 -1.06 -7.82
CA GLU A 114 -2.95 -0.54 -8.52
C GLU A 114 -2.68 -0.22 -10.01
N ASN A 115 -1.46 0.21 -10.36
CA ASN A 115 -1.14 0.74 -11.69
C ASN A 115 -0.04 0.02 -12.46
N GLY A 116 0.61 -1.00 -11.90
CA GLY A 116 1.73 -1.67 -12.53
C GLY A 116 2.84 -0.69 -12.96
N LEU A 117 3.35 -0.91 -14.17
CA LEU A 117 4.36 -0.08 -14.85
C LEU A 117 3.99 1.40 -14.94
N SER A 118 2.70 1.72 -15.04
CA SER A 118 2.22 3.11 -15.10
C SER A 118 2.16 3.80 -13.75
N SER A 119 2.62 3.16 -12.66
CA SER A 119 2.81 3.85 -11.38
C SER A 119 4.00 4.80 -11.44
N ARG A 120 3.84 6.03 -10.94
CA ARG A 120 4.97 6.95 -10.71
C ARG A 120 6.05 6.36 -9.78
N TYR A 121 5.68 5.35 -8.99
CA TYR A 121 6.57 4.68 -8.05
C TYR A 121 7.11 3.36 -8.61
N ALA A 122 6.73 2.91 -9.80
CA ALA A 122 7.28 1.68 -10.38
C ALA A 122 8.82 1.69 -10.42
N PRO A 123 9.51 2.80 -10.79
CA PRO A 123 10.98 2.84 -10.78
C PRO A 123 11.63 2.84 -9.38
N TYR A 124 10.86 3.00 -8.31
CA TYR A 124 11.38 2.97 -6.93
C TYR A 124 11.61 1.53 -6.44
N PHE A 125 10.98 0.57 -7.10
CA PHE A 125 11.10 -0.85 -6.77
C PHE A 125 11.86 -1.58 -7.87
N ASP A 126 12.76 -2.45 -7.45
CA ASP A 126 13.53 -3.30 -8.35
C ASP A 126 12.68 -4.54 -8.69
N ILE A 127 11.81 -4.38 -9.69
CA ILE A 127 10.85 -5.38 -10.18
C ILE A 127 11.25 -5.81 -11.59
N ASP A 128 11.43 -7.10 -11.81
CA ASP A 128 11.51 -7.70 -13.13
C ASP A 128 10.09 -7.84 -13.72
N TRP A 129 9.72 -6.88 -14.56
CA TRP A 129 8.42 -6.83 -15.25
C TRP A 129 8.34 -7.78 -16.45
N GLN A 130 9.45 -8.35 -16.91
CA GLN A 130 9.51 -9.24 -18.07
C GLN A 130 10.22 -10.57 -17.72
N PRO A 131 9.75 -11.28 -16.67
CA PRO A 131 10.37 -12.52 -16.24
C PRO A 131 10.13 -13.63 -17.28
N ARG A 132 10.89 -14.73 -17.17
CA ARG A 132 10.77 -15.89 -18.09
C ARG A 132 9.37 -16.52 -18.07
N LYS A 133 8.66 -16.45 -16.94
CA LYS A 133 7.28 -16.91 -16.80
C LYS A 133 6.32 -15.92 -17.46
N PHE A 134 5.75 -16.33 -18.60
CA PHE A 134 4.90 -15.47 -19.42
C PHE A 134 3.69 -14.90 -18.65
N ASP A 135 3.06 -15.71 -17.80
CA ASP A 135 1.91 -15.30 -16.99
C ASP A 135 2.22 -14.23 -15.92
N LEU A 136 3.50 -13.93 -15.70
CA LEU A 136 3.97 -12.91 -14.77
C LEU A 136 4.47 -11.64 -15.47
N ARG A 137 4.41 -11.60 -16.82
CA ARG A 137 4.72 -10.37 -17.56
C ARG A 137 3.78 -9.25 -17.13
N ASP A 138 4.37 -8.08 -16.92
CA ASP A 138 3.70 -6.86 -16.47
C ASP A 138 2.94 -7.01 -15.14
N LYS A 139 3.33 -8.00 -14.31
CA LYS A 139 2.73 -8.29 -13.01
C LYS A 139 3.77 -8.44 -11.90
N VAL A 140 3.39 -8.07 -10.69
CA VAL A 140 4.13 -8.34 -9.45
C VAL A 140 3.64 -9.65 -8.83
N LEU A 141 4.51 -10.60 -8.53
CA LEU A 141 4.12 -11.81 -7.81
C LEU A 141 3.94 -11.51 -6.31
N LEU A 142 2.79 -11.80 -5.73
CA LEU A 142 2.53 -11.64 -4.29
C LEU A 142 2.38 -13.02 -3.62
N PRO A 143 3.47 -13.60 -3.08
CA PRO A 143 3.43 -14.89 -2.41
C PRO A 143 2.90 -14.75 -0.97
N ILE A 144 1.62 -14.38 -0.84
CA ILE A 144 0.97 -14.07 0.44
C ILE A 144 -0.14 -15.06 0.83
N LEU A 145 -0.55 -15.93 -0.09
CA LEU A 145 -1.65 -16.87 0.15
C LEU A 145 -1.23 -18.02 1.06
N SER A 146 -2.17 -18.51 1.86
CA SER A 146 -2.02 -19.59 2.85
C SER A 146 -1.95 -20.98 2.21
N ASP A 147 -2.52 -21.13 1.01
CA ASP A 147 -2.59 -22.35 0.21
C ASP A 147 -2.52 -21.99 -1.29
N GLN A 148 -2.68 -22.97 -2.18
CA GLN A 148 -2.78 -22.76 -3.63
C GLN A 148 -3.93 -21.82 -3.98
N TYR A 149 -3.70 -20.92 -4.95
CA TYR A 149 -4.64 -19.88 -5.38
C TYR A 149 -6.08 -20.39 -5.57
N GLY A 150 -6.28 -21.44 -6.36
CA GLY A 150 -7.62 -21.97 -6.63
C GLY A 150 -8.36 -22.44 -5.37
N ARG A 151 -7.66 -23.02 -4.39
CA ARG A 151 -8.27 -23.45 -3.12
C ARG A 151 -8.69 -22.26 -2.27
N VAL A 152 -7.84 -21.23 -2.21
CA VAL A 152 -8.11 -20.01 -1.45
C VAL A 152 -9.30 -19.26 -2.08
N LEU A 153 -9.35 -19.21 -3.42
CA LEU A 153 -10.46 -18.64 -4.17
C LEU A 153 -11.77 -19.39 -3.89
N GLU A 154 -11.81 -20.71 -4.09
CA GLU A 154 -13.03 -21.53 -3.94
C GLU A 154 -13.55 -21.61 -2.49
N ARG A 155 -12.69 -21.37 -1.50
CA ARG A 155 -13.10 -21.21 -0.09
C ARG A 155 -13.72 -19.85 0.21
N GLY A 156 -13.72 -18.92 -0.74
CA GLY A 156 -14.21 -17.55 -0.55
C GLY A 156 -13.32 -16.71 0.37
N GLU A 157 -12.05 -17.05 0.54
CA GLU A 157 -11.13 -16.27 1.37
C GLU A 157 -10.70 -14.95 0.71
N LEU A 158 -10.87 -14.83 -0.61
CA LEU A 158 -10.66 -13.63 -1.40
C LEU A 158 -12.00 -12.92 -1.61
N GLN A 159 -12.14 -11.70 -1.09
CA GLN A 159 -13.40 -10.94 -1.13
C GLN A 159 -13.19 -9.57 -1.75
N LEU A 160 -13.94 -9.23 -2.79
CA LEU A 160 -14.00 -7.86 -3.29
C LEU A 160 -14.84 -7.01 -2.34
N TRP A 161 -14.36 -5.78 -2.14
CA TRP A 161 -14.95 -4.78 -1.29
C TRP A 161 -14.99 -3.43 -2.04
N PHE A 162 -16.01 -2.62 -1.79
CA PHE A 162 -16.15 -1.29 -2.36
C PHE A 162 -16.33 -0.26 -1.25
N GLU A 163 -15.54 0.80 -1.29
CA GLU A 163 -15.58 1.89 -0.33
C GLU A 163 -15.09 3.18 -1.01
N GLU A 164 -15.82 4.28 -0.82
CA GLU A 164 -15.43 5.62 -1.27
C GLU A 164 -14.96 5.68 -2.74
N GLY A 165 -15.75 5.09 -3.65
CA GLY A 165 -15.43 5.09 -5.09
C GLY A 165 -14.27 4.18 -5.49
N THR A 166 -13.75 3.36 -4.59
CA THR A 166 -12.60 2.48 -4.81
C THR A 166 -12.94 1.02 -4.52
N PHE A 167 -12.44 0.11 -5.37
CA PHE A 167 -12.55 -1.33 -5.15
C PHE A 167 -11.25 -1.88 -4.56
N TYR A 168 -11.40 -2.80 -3.63
CA TYR A 168 -10.31 -3.51 -2.96
C TYR A 168 -10.54 -5.01 -3.00
N LEU A 169 -9.44 -5.76 -2.90
CA LEU A 169 -9.46 -7.18 -2.58
C LEU A 169 -9.02 -7.37 -1.14
N LEU A 170 -9.86 -8.03 -0.36
CA LEU A 170 -9.60 -8.42 1.02
C LEU A 170 -9.12 -9.87 1.07
N TYR A 171 -8.08 -10.11 1.86
CA TYR A 171 -7.57 -11.45 2.15
C TYR A 171 -6.97 -11.48 3.57
N GLY A 172 -7.70 -12.09 4.51
CA GLY A 172 -7.39 -11.98 5.93
C GLY A 172 -7.41 -10.50 6.37
N GLU A 173 -6.31 -10.03 6.96
CA GLU A 173 -6.15 -8.62 7.36
C GLU A 173 -5.59 -7.72 6.24
N ARG A 174 -5.32 -8.28 5.06
CA ARG A 174 -4.69 -7.56 3.95
C ARG A 174 -5.75 -6.95 3.04
N THR A 175 -5.49 -5.72 2.63
CA THR A 175 -6.27 -4.99 1.64
C THR A 175 -5.37 -4.68 0.45
N LEU A 176 -5.75 -5.15 -0.74
CA LEU A 176 -5.04 -4.89 -2.01
C LEU A 176 -5.90 -4.03 -2.91
N PRO A 177 -5.32 -3.12 -3.71
CA PRO A 177 -6.10 -2.27 -4.59
C PRO A 177 -6.56 -3.06 -5.83
N ILE A 178 -7.72 -2.71 -6.37
CA ILE A 178 -8.13 -3.15 -7.71
C ILE A 178 -7.75 -2.07 -8.72
N ALA A 179 -7.21 -2.50 -9.87
CA ALA A 179 -6.86 -1.60 -10.94
C ALA A 179 -8.12 -0.90 -11.50
N PRO A 180 -8.16 0.43 -11.62
CA PRO A 180 -9.37 1.16 -12.01
C PRO A 180 -9.98 0.68 -13.33
N GLY A 181 -9.16 0.44 -14.36
CA GLY A 181 -9.65 -0.06 -15.65
C GLY A 181 -10.35 -1.42 -15.56
N THR A 182 -10.15 -2.20 -14.49
CA THR A 182 -10.86 -3.46 -14.23
C THR A 182 -12.13 -3.27 -13.41
N TYR A 183 -12.46 -2.07 -12.95
CA TYR A 183 -13.76 -1.80 -12.28
C TYR A 183 -14.94 -2.15 -13.19
N ARG A 184 -14.75 -2.11 -14.51
CA ARG A 184 -15.73 -2.52 -15.52
C ARG A 184 -16.27 -3.95 -15.33
N TYR A 185 -15.48 -4.87 -14.75
CA TYR A 185 -15.95 -6.23 -14.44
C TYR A 185 -17.06 -6.21 -13.38
N VAL A 186 -16.99 -5.29 -12.42
CA VAL A 186 -18.01 -5.10 -11.38
C VAL A 186 -19.13 -4.19 -11.87
N LEU A 187 -18.76 -3.01 -12.40
CA LEU A 187 -19.71 -1.99 -12.80
C LEU A 187 -20.56 -2.41 -14.01
N GLY A 188 -20.07 -3.30 -14.87
CA GLY A 188 -20.88 -3.88 -15.94
C GLY A 188 -22.03 -4.74 -15.41
N ILE A 189 -21.77 -5.53 -14.37
CA ILE A 189 -22.81 -6.32 -13.68
C ILE A 189 -23.74 -5.39 -12.89
N ALA A 190 -23.20 -4.36 -12.22
CA ALA A 190 -24.01 -3.36 -11.53
C ALA A 190 -24.95 -2.62 -12.49
N LEU A 191 -24.49 -2.26 -13.68
CA LEU A 191 -25.31 -1.64 -14.71
C LEU A 191 -26.44 -2.56 -15.18
N GLN A 192 -26.16 -3.86 -15.39
CA GLN A 192 -27.20 -4.85 -15.71
C GLN A 192 -28.25 -4.98 -14.59
N ASN A 193 -27.82 -4.93 -13.33
CA ASN A 193 -28.72 -4.92 -12.17
C ASN A 193 -29.61 -3.66 -12.12
N LEU A 194 -29.24 -2.60 -12.84
CA LEU A 194 -30.00 -1.35 -12.94
C LEU A 194 -30.78 -1.21 -14.25
N ALA A 195 -30.90 -2.26 -15.08
CA ALA A 195 -31.50 -2.17 -16.41
C ALA A 195 -32.92 -1.54 -16.43
N GLU A 196 -33.71 -1.77 -15.38
CA GLU A 196 -35.05 -1.20 -15.24
C GLU A 196 -35.05 0.34 -15.05
N HIS A 197 -33.91 0.90 -14.64
CA HIS A 197 -33.69 2.33 -14.41
C HIS A 197 -33.03 3.02 -15.62
N GLY A 198 -33.10 2.44 -16.82
CA GLY A 198 -32.39 2.92 -18.01
C GLY A 198 -32.74 4.34 -18.47
N GLY A 199 -33.84 4.93 -17.98
CA GLY A 199 -34.24 6.31 -18.25
C GLY A 199 -33.71 7.35 -17.26
N GLU A 200 -33.02 6.92 -16.19
CA GLU A 200 -32.58 7.79 -15.10
C GLU A 200 -31.19 8.40 -15.37
N ASP A 201 -30.96 9.63 -14.93
CA ASP A 201 -29.68 10.33 -15.13
C ASP A 201 -28.48 9.60 -14.49
N PHE A 202 -28.69 8.96 -13.33
CA PHE A 202 -27.65 8.19 -12.65
C PHE A 202 -27.23 6.95 -13.45
N TYR A 203 -28.13 6.38 -14.25
CA TYR A 203 -27.83 5.23 -15.12
C TYR A 203 -26.93 5.69 -16.27
N ALA A 204 -27.25 6.81 -16.91
CA ALA A 204 -26.42 7.41 -17.94
C ALA A 204 -25.02 7.83 -17.41
N GLU A 205 -24.95 8.37 -16.19
CA GLU A 205 -23.67 8.71 -15.56
C GLU A 205 -22.83 7.46 -15.27
N LEU A 206 -23.44 6.35 -14.82
CA LEU A 206 -22.72 5.08 -14.65
C LEU A 206 -22.17 4.54 -15.98
N GLN A 207 -22.93 4.64 -17.08
CA GLN A 207 -22.44 4.31 -18.43
C GLN A 207 -21.27 5.20 -18.86
N SER A 208 -21.34 6.50 -18.56
CA SER A 208 -20.26 7.45 -18.81
C SER A 208 -18.99 7.11 -18.01
N ILE A 209 -19.14 6.70 -16.74
CA ILE A 209 -18.03 6.21 -15.90
C ILE A 209 -17.41 4.95 -16.50
N LEU A 210 -18.22 3.96 -16.91
CA LEU A 210 -17.76 2.74 -17.58
C LEU A 210 -16.96 3.06 -18.86
N THR A 211 -17.44 4.01 -19.65
CA THR A 211 -16.76 4.46 -20.86
C THR A 211 -15.41 5.11 -20.52
N ALA A 212 -15.37 5.99 -19.51
CA ALA A 212 -14.13 6.62 -19.06
C ALA A 212 -13.10 5.60 -18.55
N LEU A 213 -13.54 4.53 -17.90
CA LEU A 213 -12.68 3.43 -17.45
C LEU A 213 -12.07 2.63 -18.60
N GLU A 214 -12.81 2.46 -19.70
CA GLU A 214 -12.35 1.78 -20.91
C GLU A 214 -11.26 2.59 -21.64
N TYR A 215 -11.41 3.92 -21.71
CA TYR A 215 -10.44 4.82 -22.34
C TYR A 215 -9.26 5.20 -21.45
N LEU A 216 -9.23 4.76 -20.19
CA LEU A 216 -8.12 5.03 -19.29
C LEU A 216 -6.82 4.43 -19.89
N PRO A 217 -5.71 5.20 -20.01
CA PRO A 217 -4.46 4.67 -20.54
C PRO A 217 -4.05 3.39 -19.79
N LYS A 218 -3.56 2.37 -20.50
CA LYS A 218 -3.31 1.04 -19.92
C LYS A 218 -2.30 1.12 -18.76
N ARG A 219 -2.39 0.18 -17.83
CA ARG A 219 -1.44 0.06 -16.69
C ARG A 219 -0.01 -0.33 -17.12
N THR A 220 0.16 -0.72 -18.38
CA THR A 220 1.44 -1.09 -19.00
C THR A 220 2.05 0.09 -19.76
N GLU A 221 1.42 1.26 -19.75
CA GLU A 221 1.96 2.45 -20.42
C GLU A 221 3.22 2.94 -19.72
N THR A 222 4.23 3.27 -20.53
CA THR A 222 5.51 3.79 -20.08
C THR A 222 5.76 5.24 -20.55
N ASP A 223 4.92 5.78 -21.43
CA ASP A 223 4.99 7.20 -21.84
C ASP A 223 4.60 8.10 -20.65
N PRO A 224 5.49 9.01 -20.20
CA PRO A 224 5.20 9.93 -19.09
C PRO A 224 3.92 10.75 -19.25
N LYS A 225 3.54 11.11 -20.49
CA LYS A 225 2.31 11.88 -20.75
C LYS A 225 1.07 11.03 -20.49
N ARG A 226 1.07 9.78 -20.97
CA ARG A 226 0.00 8.80 -20.76
C ARG A 226 -0.10 8.39 -19.29
N ILE A 227 1.03 8.25 -18.60
CA ILE A 227 1.06 7.99 -17.15
C ILE A 227 0.41 9.15 -16.38
N THR A 228 0.79 10.39 -16.70
CA THR A 228 0.23 11.59 -16.05
C THR A 228 -1.28 11.69 -16.27
N GLU A 229 -1.73 11.43 -17.50
CA GLU A 229 -3.15 11.35 -17.83
C GLU A 229 -3.87 10.26 -17.02
N ARG A 230 -3.33 9.04 -16.98
CA ARG A 230 -3.90 7.94 -16.19
C ARG A 230 -4.06 8.31 -14.72
N ILE A 231 -3.02 8.90 -14.12
CA ILE A 231 -3.05 9.33 -12.71
C ILE A 231 -4.19 10.32 -12.48
N ARG A 232 -4.34 11.32 -13.35
CA ARG A 232 -5.39 12.33 -13.23
C ARG A 232 -6.79 11.73 -13.44
N GLU A 233 -7.00 11.04 -14.56
CA GLU A 233 -8.32 10.53 -14.96
C GLU A 233 -8.86 9.49 -13.99
N ARG A 234 -7.99 8.61 -13.46
CA ARG A 234 -8.39 7.66 -12.42
C ARG A 234 -9.01 8.35 -11.22
N GLU A 235 -8.36 9.39 -10.68
CA GLU A 235 -8.88 10.07 -9.49
C GLU A 235 -10.19 10.81 -9.77
N ILE A 236 -10.35 11.33 -10.99
CA ILE A 236 -11.61 11.93 -11.44
C ILE A 236 -12.72 10.87 -11.47
N ILE A 237 -12.44 9.70 -12.05
CA ILE A 237 -13.42 8.61 -12.15
C ILE A 237 -13.83 8.10 -10.76
N LYS A 238 -12.86 7.88 -9.85
CA LYS A 238 -13.16 7.44 -8.48
C LYS A 238 -14.08 8.41 -7.75
N ARG A 239 -13.79 9.73 -7.80
CA ARG A 239 -14.64 10.76 -7.20
C ARG A 239 -16.03 10.83 -7.84
N ARG A 240 -16.12 10.65 -9.17
CA ARG A 240 -17.42 10.59 -9.87
C ARG A 240 -18.24 9.40 -9.38
N LEU A 241 -17.61 8.23 -9.24
CA LEU A 241 -18.27 7.02 -8.77
C LEU A 241 -18.71 7.15 -7.30
N GLU A 242 -17.86 7.67 -6.43
CA GLU A 242 -18.17 7.96 -5.03
C GLU A 242 -19.40 8.88 -4.91
N ARG A 243 -19.37 10.03 -5.61
CA ARG A 243 -20.48 10.98 -5.63
C ARG A 243 -21.76 10.35 -6.16
N LEU A 244 -21.68 9.57 -7.24
CA LEU A 244 -22.83 8.89 -7.81
C LEU A 244 -23.47 7.93 -6.80
N CYS A 245 -22.67 7.18 -6.04
CA CYS A 245 -23.18 6.28 -5.00
C CYS A 245 -23.82 7.05 -3.84
N ALA A 246 -23.27 8.22 -3.48
CA ALA A 246 -23.82 9.07 -2.44
C ALA A 246 -25.15 9.74 -2.84
N GLU A 247 -25.29 10.13 -4.11
CA GLU A 247 -26.49 10.81 -4.64
C GLU A 247 -27.59 9.82 -5.05
N ALA A 248 -27.24 8.61 -5.49
CA ALA A 248 -28.18 7.58 -5.96
C ALA A 248 -27.94 6.24 -5.23
N PRO A 249 -28.65 5.96 -4.12
CA PRO A 249 -28.51 4.72 -3.34
C PRO A 249 -28.74 3.43 -4.16
N GLN A 250 -29.52 3.50 -5.24
CA GLN A 250 -29.74 2.39 -6.17
C GLN A 250 -28.42 1.94 -6.81
N VAL A 251 -27.50 2.87 -7.12
CA VAL A 251 -26.19 2.55 -7.68
C VAL A 251 -25.34 1.81 -6.67
N GLN A 252 -25.31 2.27 -5.42
CA GLN A 252 -24.62 1.58 -4.32
C GLN A 252 -25.15 0.14 -4.14
N GLN A 253 -26.47 -0.04 -4.08
CA GLN A 253 -27.10 -1.36 -3.95
C GLN A 253 -26.80 -2.27 -5.15
N ALA A 254 -26.76 -1.72 -6.36
CA ALA A 254 -26.42 -2.49 -7.56
C ALA A 254 -24.96 -2.95 -7.57
N ILE A 255 -24.04 -2.14 -7.05
CA ILE A 255 -22.63 -2.49 -6.84
C ILE A 255 -22.52 -3.59 -5.77
N GLU A 256 -23.20 -3.44 -4.63
CA GLU A 256 -23.21 -4.45 -3.56
C GLU A 256 -23.74 -5.81 -4.05
N LYS A 257 -24.80 -5.80 -4.87
CA LYS A 257 -25.32 -7.02 -5.51
C LYS A 257 -24.33 -7.62 -6.49
N ALA A 258 -23.64 -6.80 -7.28
CA ALA A 258 -22.58 -7.25 -8.19
C ALA A 258 -21.41 -7.88 -7.42
N LEU A 259 -20.98 -7.26 -6.31
CA LEU A 259 -19.94 -7.79 -5.43
C LEU A 259 -20.33 -9.15 -4.85
N ALA A 260 -21.56 -9.29 -4.33
CA ALA A 260 -22.06 -10.55 -3.80
C ALA A 260 -22.10 -11.66 -4.88
N GLN A 261 -22.36 -11.30 -6.15
CA GLN A 261 -22.30 -12.24 -7.25
C GLN A 261 -20.85 -12.66 -7.59
N ILE A 262 -19.92 -11.70 -7.62
CA ILE A 262 -18.52 -11.93 -8.01
C ILE A 262 -17.76 -12.68 -6.91
N ASN A 263 -18.01 -12.39 -5.65
CA ASN A 263 -17.38 -13.05 -4.50
C ASN A 263 -17.71 -14.55 -4.39
N GLY A 264 -18.62 -15.05 -5.23
CA GLY A 264 -18.92 -16.46 -5.37
C GLY A 264 -19.62 -17.07 -4.17
N LYS A 265 -19.79 -18.39 -4.23
CA LYS A 265 -20.42 -19.22 -3.21
C LYS A 265 -19.56 -20.46 -2.99
N ALA A 266 -19.11 -20.67 -1.75
CA ALA A 266 -18.33 -21.83 -1.39
C ALA A 266 -19.08 -23.13 -1.77
N GLY A 267 -18.37 -24.05 -2.44
CA GLY A 267 -18.94 -25.28 -2.99
C GLY A 267 -19.45 -25.19 -4.42
N ASP A 268 -19.49 -24.01 -5.03
CA ASP A 268 -19.78 -23.81 -6.47
C ASP A 268 -18.58 -23.14 -7.15
N ALA A 269 -17.67 -23.94 -7.72
CA ALA A 269 -16.43 -23.42 -8.31
C ALA A 269 -16.69 -22.39 -9.44
N ARG A 270 -17.73 -22.60 -10.26
CA ARG A 270 -18.05 -21.69 -11.38
C ARG A 270 -18.55 -20.33 -10.93
N SER A 271 -19.03 -20.23 -9.68
CA SER A 271 -19.44 -18.94 -9.12
C SER A 271 -18.26 -17.96 -8.93
N PHE A 272 -17.02 -18.45 -8.97
CA PHE A 272 -15.80 -17.64 -8.83
C PHE A 272 -15.17 -17.24 -10.17
N ASP A 273 -15.70 -17.67 -11.31
CA ASP A 273 -15.10 -17.43 -12.64
C ASP A 273 -14.86 -15.92 -12.90
N THR A 274 -15.85 -15.07 -12.57
CA THR A 274 -15.72 -13.61 -12.74
C THR A 274 -14.66 -13.01 -11.83
N LEU A 275 -14.54 -13.51 -10.59
CA LEU A 275 -13.49 -13.06 -9.68
C LEU A 275 -12.12 -13.49 -10.18
N ASP A 276 -11.97 -14.74 -10.66
CA ASP A 276 -10.73 -15.22 -11.26
C ASP A 276 -10.30 -14.36 -12.46
N GLU A 277 -11.21 -14.06 -13.38
CA GLU A 277 -10.94 -13.18 -14.51
C GLU A 277 -10.50 -11.77 -14.07
N LEU A 278 -11.19 -11.20 -13.08
CA LEU A 278 -10.83 -9.89 -12.51
C LEU A 278 -9.43 -9.93 -11.88
N LEU A 279 -9.12 -10.96 -11.08
CA LEU A 279 -7.83 -11.12 -10.42
C LEU A 279 -6.71 -11.34 -11.44
N ASN A 280 -6.97 -12.11 -12.49
CA ASN A 280 -6.05 -12.29 -13.60
C ASN A 280 -5.81 -11.01 -14.40
N ALA A 281 -6.72 -10.04 -14.36
CA ALA A 281 -6.55 -8.73 -14.99
C ALA A 281 -5.76 -7.72 -14.15
N GLN A 282 -5.36 -8.04 -12.91
CA GLN A 282 -4.62 -7.12 -12.03
C GLN A 282 -3.14 -6.95 -12.42
N SER A 283 -2.50 -5.94 -11.82
CA SER A 283 -1.04 -5.70 -11.96
C SER A 283 -0.21 -6.57 -11.01
N TYR A 284 -0.86 -7.44 -10.25
CA TYR A 284 -0.23 -8.42 -9.39
C TYR A 284 -0.84 -9.80 -9.62
N ARG A 285 -0.09 -10.82 -9.22
CA ARG A 285 -0.52 -12.22 -9.21
C ARG A 285 -0.36 -12.76 -7.81
N LEU A 286 -1.47 -13.21 -7.21
CA LEU A 286 -1.44 -13.85 -5.90
C LEU A 286 -0.88 -15.27 -6.03
N ALA A 287 -0.06 -15.66 -5.06
CA ALA A 287 0.54 -16.98 -5.03
C ALA A 287 0.69 -17.51 -3.61
N PHE A 288 0.80 -18.84 -3.51
CA PHE A 288 1.09 -19.53 -2.27
C PHE A 288 2.45 -19.10 -1.72
N TRP A 289 2.54 -18.77 -0.43
CA TRP A 289 3.77 -18.22 0.14
C TRP A 289 5.02 -19.10 -0.07
N ARG A 290 4.85 -20.43 -0.17
CA ARG A 290 5.97 -21.36 -0.38
C ARG A 290 6.66 -21.24 -1.74
N VAL A 291 6.03 -20.65 -2.76
CA VAL A 291 6.67 -20.44 -4.07
C VAL A 291 7.59 -19.22 -4.11
N ALA A 292 7.66 -18.43 -3.02
CA ALA A 292 8.43 -17.20 -2.96
C ALA A 292 9.94 -17.38 -3.21
N ALA A 293 10.49 -18.57 -2.95
CA ALA A 293 11.93 -18.82 -3.12
C ALA A 293 12.35 -18.90 -4.59
N GLU A 294 11.44 -19.31 -5.48
CA GLU A 294 11.74 -19.63 -6.89
C GLU A 294 11.10 -18.65 -7.88
N GLU A 295 10.02 -17.99 -7.48
CA GLU A 295 9.16 -17.27 -8.42
C GLU A 295 9.12 -15.75 -8.23
N ILE A 296 9.70 -15.23 -7.14
CA ILE A 296 9.62 -13.80 -6.84
C ILE A 296 10.33 -12.99 -7.93
N ASN A 297 9.66 -11.96 -8.42
CA ASN A 297 10.16 -11.10 -9.50
C ASN A 297 10.50 -9.69 -9.02
N TYR A 298 10.80 -9.52 -7.74
CA TYR A 298 11.30 -8.26 -7.20
C TYR A 298 12.34 -8.51 -6.12
N ARG A 299 13.30 -7.59 -6.00
CA ARG A 299 14.33 -7.65 -4.98
C ARG A 299 13.72 -7.38 -3.61
N ARG A 300 14.06 -8.21 -2.62
CA ARG A 300 13.63 -8.08 -1.23
C ARG A 300 14.83 -8.10 -0.28
N PHE A 301 14.57 -7.68 0.95
CA PHE A 301 15.49 -7.87 2.07
C PHE A 301 15.20 -9.22 2.75
N PHE A 302 16.24 -9.87 3.27
CA PHE A 302 16.19 -11.23 3.81
C PHE A 302 15.46 -11.32 5.15
#